data_AF-A0A2K3KUS2-F1
#
_entry.id   AF-A0A2K3KUS2-F1
#
_cell.length_a   1.000
_cell.length_b   1.000
_cell.length_c   1.000
_cell.angle_alpha   90.00
_cell.angle_beta   90.00
_cell.angle_gamma   90.00
#
_symmetry.space_group_name_H-M   'P 1'
#
loop_
_entity.id
_entity.type
_entity.pdbx_description
1 polymer ?
#
loop_
_entity_poly.entity_id
_entity_poly.type
_entity_poly.pdbx_seq_one_letter_code
_entity_poly.pdbx_strand_id
1 'polypeptide(L)' 'MIGSLLYLTASRPDIVFSLGLCARFQSSPKESHLTAVKRIFRYLVGTPDTGL' A
#
# COMPACT_ATOMS: atom_id res chain seq x y z
N MET A 1 8.09 2.54 5.98
CA MET A 1 7.16 2.77 4.84
C MET A 1 5.74 2.30 5.14
N ILE A 2 5.54 1.14 5.76
CA ILE A 2 4.18 0.61 5.99
C ILE A 2 3.45 1.27 7.16
N GLY A 3 4.16 1.73 8.19
CA GLY A 3 3.54 2.43 9.33
C GLY A 3 2.75 3.69 8.94
N SER A 4 3.24 4.47 7.99
CA SER A 4 2.54 5.65 7.46
C SER A 4 1.34 5.29 6.57
N LEU A 5 1.40 4.16 5.87
CA LEU A 5 0.29 3.63 5.09
C LEU A 5 -0.79 3.03 6.00
N LEU A 6 -0.42 2.57 7.20
CA LEU A 6 -1.36 2.05 8.19
C LEU A 6 -2.45 3.08 8.53
N TYR A 7 -2.09 4.37 8.57
CA TYR A 7 -3.03 5.47 8.79
C TYR A 7 -4.06 5.61 7.67
N LEU A 8 -3.64 5.40 6.41
CA LEU A 8 -4.53 5.44 5.24
C LEU A 8 -5.48 4.25 5.19
N THR A 9 -5.11 3.11 5.78
CA THR A 9 -5.94 1.90 5.90
C THR A 9 -7.30 2.18 6.54
N ALA A 10 -7.38 3.16 7.46
CA ALA A 10 -8.63 3.54 8.13
C ALA A 10 -9.58 4.32 7.21
N SER A 11 -9.06 5.09 6.26
CA SER A 11 -9.86 5.87 5.30
C SER A 11 -10.06 5.18 3.96
N ARG A 12 -9.25 4.15 3.67
CA ARG A 12 -9.25 3.40 2.42
C ARG A 12 -9.13 1.91 2.67
N PRO A 13 -10.26 1.21 2.91
CA PRO A 13 -10.24 -0.22 3.14
C PRO A 13 -9.86 -1.02 1.87
N ASP A 14 -9.99 -0.43 0.69
CA ASP A 14 -9.69 -1.01 -0.62
C ASP A 14 -8.21 -1.41 -0.78
N ILE A 15 -7.30 -0.72 -0.09
CA ILE A 15 -5.85 -0.99 -0.15
C ILE A 15 -5.34 -1.85 1.03
N VAL A 16 -6.16 -2.13 2.05
CA VAL A 16 -5.76 -2.87 3.27
C VAL A 16 -5.09 -4.20 2.90
N PHE A 17 -5.72 -4.94 1.98
CA PHE A 17 -5.27 -6.27 1.59
C PHE A 17 -3.90 -6.23 0.92
N SER A 18 -3.72 -5.30 -0.03
CA SER A 18 -2.45 -5.10 -0.72
C SER A 18 -1.34 -4.61 0.21
N LEU A 19 -1.67 -3.73 1.16
CA LEU A 19 -0.74 -3.26 2.19
C LEU A 19 -0.34 -4.37 3.17
N GLY A 20 -1.29 -5.20 3.60
CA GLY A 20 -1.04 -6.34 4.47
C GLY A 20 -0.10 -7.38 3.84
N LEU A 21 -0.26 -7.64 2.54
CA LEU A 21 0.70 -8.46 1.78
C LEU A 21 2.09 -7.82 1.74
N CYS A 22 2.18 -6.52 1.44
CA CYS A 22 3.46 -5.82 1.44
C CYS A 22 4.13 -5.81 2.83
N ALA A 23 3.34 -5.79 3.91
CA ALA A 23 3.83 -5.86 5.29
C ALA A 23 4.54 -7.17 5.61
N ARG A 24 4.01 -8.29 5.10
CA ARG A 24 4.62 -9.61 5.25
C ARG A 24 5.97 -9.71 4.54
N PHE A 25 6.10 -9.03 3.39
CA PHE A 25 7.34 -9.01 2.63
C PHE A 25 8.28 -7.85 2.99
N GLN A 26 7.92 -7.01 3.96
CA GLN A 26 8.77 -5.88 4.37
C GLN A 26 10.10 -6.35 4.99
N SER A 27 10.11 -7.51 5.66
CA SER A 27 11.33 -8.09 6.24
C SER A 27 12.28 -8.67 5.20
N SER A 28 11.81 -8.98 3.99
CA SER A 28 12.63 -9.47 2.87
C SER A 28 11.99 -9.12 1.52
N PRO A 29 12.09 -7.85 1.09
CA PRO A 29 11.46 -7.42 -0.15
C PRO A 29 12.26 -7.91 -1.36
N LYS A 30 11.60 -8.65 -2.26
CA LYS A 30 12.12 -8.93 -3.61
C LYS A 30 11.78 -7.76 -4.53
N GLU A 31 12.53 -7.60 -5.62
CA GLU A 31 12.28 -6.54 -6.62
C GLU A 31 10.84 -6.55 -7.19
N SER A 32 10.26 -7.75 -7.35
CA SER A 32 8.87 -7.93 -7.74
C SER A 32 7.90 -7.31 -6.72
N HIS A 33 8.18 -7.45 -5.42
CA HIS A 33 7.37 -6.86 -4.34
C HIS A 33 7.50 -5.33 -4.29
N LEU A 34 8.70 -4.80 -4.54
CA LEU A 34 8.91 -3.34 -4.61
C LEU A 34 8.14 -2.70 -5.76
N THR A 35 8.01 -3.41 -6.88
CA THR A 35 7.21 -2.95 -8.03
C THR A 35 5.72 -2.88 -7.68
N ALA A 36 5.21 -3.85 -6.90
CA ALA A 36 3.84 -3.83 -6.39
C ALA A 36 3.61 -2.67 -5.43
N VAL A 37 4.52 -2.44 -4.47
CA VAL A 37 4.47 -1.30 -3.55
C VAL A 37 4.47 0.04 -4.30
N LYS A 38 5.29 0.18 -5.34
CA LYS A 38 5.32 1.38 -6.20
C LYS A 38 3.98 1.60 -6.92
N ARG A 39 3.30 0.55 -7.37
CA ARG A 39 1.96 0.66 -7.97
C ARG A 39 0.91 1.13 -6.97
N ILE A 40 0.94 0.58 -5.75
CA ILE A 40 0.02 0.98 -4.67
C ILE A 40 0.24 2.46 -4.32
N PHE A 41 1.49 2.90 -4.17
CA PHE A 41 1.79 4.32 -3.96
C PHE A 41 1.31 5.21 -5.10
N ARG A 42 1.48 4.77 -6.35
CA ARG A 42 1.02 5.53 -7.52
C ARG A 42 -0.50 5.64 -7.59
N TYR A 43 -1.20 4.57 -7.19
CA TYR A 43 -2.65 4.60 -7.03
C TYR A 43 -3.04 5.62 -5.95
N LEU A 44 -2.43 5.54 -4.75
CA LEU A 44 -2.73 6.46 -3.64
C LEU A 44 -2.51 7.94 -3.97
N VAL A 45 -1.48 8.24 -4.75
CA VAL A 45 -1.20 9.61 -5.22
C VAL A 45 -2.16 10.04 -6.33
N GLY A 46 -2.56 9.12 -7.21
CA GLY A 46 -3.46 9.39 -8.33
C GLY A 46 -4.94 9.49 -7.94
N THR A 47 -5.35 8.83 -6.86
CA THR A 47 -6.69 8.92 -6.28
C THR A 47 -6.60 9.50 -4.87
N PRO A 48 -6.43 10.82 -4.68
CA PRO A 48 -6.45 11.42 -3.35
C PRO A 48 -7.87 11.48 -2.75
N ASP A 49 -8.91 11.54 -3.58
CA ASP A 49 -10.30 11.83 -3.16
C ASP A 49 -11.26 10.63 -3.24
N THR A 50 -10.88 9.56 -3.94
CA THR A 50 -11.72 8.38 -4.10
C THR A 50 -11.60 7.48 -2.87
N GLY A 51 -12.36 7.79 -1.83
CA GLY A 51 -12.82 6.77 -0.88
C GLY A 51 -14.15 6.25 -1.42
N LEU A 52 -14.13 5.09 -2.06
CA LEU A 52 -15.37 4.36 -2.39
C LEU A 52 -15.94 3.73 -1.12
#